data_AF-A0A455SK68-F1
#
_entry.id   AF-A0A455SK68-F1
#
_cell.length_a   1.000
_cell.length_b   1.000
_cell.length_c   1.000
_cell.angle_alpha   90.00
_cell.angle_beta   90.00
_cell.angle_gamma   90.00
#
_symmetry.space_group_name_H-M   'P 1'
#
loop_
_entity.id
_entity.type
_entity.pdbx_description
1 polymer ?
#
loop_
_entity_poly.entity_id
_entity_poly.type
_entity_poly.pdbx_seq_one_letter_code
_entity_poly.pdbx_strand_id
1 'polypeptide(L)'
;MDRVTKGPRGTLSYQDNSHPHAVTHLGGTTTRYASYDAMGNMICRTSETTGKETCEAGPTRSGAQMVYDFQGRMIQWKARSGKQERADYLYDSAGNRVAQRTSETAENGLETSQMVFSFGAWTEVKIVGASKETTKYSEVAGKAVAYEQGQKPLLFRI
;
A
#
# COMPACT_ATOMS: atom_id res chain seq x y z
N MET A 1 4.59 3.14 -31.12
CA MET A 1 4.86 2.85 -29.69
C MET A 1 4.36 1.46 -29.41
N ASP A 2 5.24 0.57 -28.94
CA ASP A 2 4.88 -0.81 -28.62
C ASP A 2 4.27 -0.86 -27.21
N ARG A 3 3.04 -1.35 -27.09
CA ARG A 3 2.34 -1.50 -25.80
C ARG A 3 2.21 -2.98 -25.50
N VAL A 4 2.50 -3.37 -24.26
CA VAL A 4 2.27 -4.75 -23.83
C VAL A 4 0.77 -5.02 -23.82
N THR A 5 0.28 -5.78 -24.79
CA THR A 5 -1.16 -6.10 -24.91
C THR A 5 -1.53 -7.46 -24.35
N LYS A 6 -0.54 -8.26 -23.92
CA LYS A 6 -0.73 -9.56 -23.26
C LYS A 6 0.25 -9.72 -22.12
N GLY A 7 -0.23 -10.20 -20.99
CA GLY A 7 0.59 -10.62 -19.85
C GLY A 7 0.14 -11.99 -19.32
N PRO A 8 0.82 -12.51 -18.30
CA PRO A 8 0.50 -13.82 -17.71
C PRO A 8 -0.93 -13.94 -17.19
N ARG A 9 -1.59 -12.82 -16.90
CA ARG A 9 -2.95 -12.74 -16.36
C ARG A 9 -4.01 -12.35 -17.41
N GLY A 10 -3.65 -12.34 -18.70
CA GLY A 10 -4.58 -12.05 -19.80
C GLY A 10 -4.19 -10.84 -20.66
N THR A 11 -5.13 -10.38 -21.46
CA THR A 11 -4.98 -9.23 -22.37
C THR A 11 -4.97 -7.91 -21.58
N LEU A 12 -4.17 -6.93 -21.95
CA LEU A 12 -4.18 -5.60 -21.34
C LEU A 12 -4.78 -4.60 -22.33
N SER A 13 -5.65 -3.71 -21.85
CA SER A 13 -6.18 -2.62 -22.70
C SER A 13 -6.04 -1.24 -22.06
N TYR A 14 -5.89 -0.25 -22.94
CA TYR A 14 -5.49 1.12 -22.64
C TYR A 14 -6.56 2.06 -23.21
N GLN A 15 -7.58 2.35 -22.41
CA GLN A 15 -8.78 3.09 -22.83
C GLN A 15 -8.87 4.48 -22.18
N ASP A 16 -7.77 4.98 -21.62
CA ASP A 16 -7.67 6.33 -21.08
C ASP A 16 -6.87 7.20 -22.04
N ASN A 17 -7.55 8.16 -22.68
CA ASN A 17 -6.90 9.08 -23.62
C ASN A 17 -5.97 10.08 -22.93
N SER A 18 -6.23 10.42 -21.66
CA SER A 18 -5.33 11.27 -20.86
C SER A 18 -4.09 10.51 -20.38
N HIS A 19 -4.20 9.19 -20.25
CA HIS A 19 -3.10 8.30 -19.86
C HIS A 19 -2.94 7.14 -20.85
N PRO A 20 -2.44 7.40 -22.08
CA PRO A 20 -2.36 6.39 -23.14
C PRO A 20 -1.48 5.17 -22.77
N HIS A 21 -0.56 5.33 -21.81
CA HIS A 21 0.31 4.26 -21.34
C HIS A 21 -0.22 3.53 -20.10
N ALA A 22 -1.39 3.93 -19.61
CA ALA A 22 -1.98 3.36 -18.41
C ALA A 22 -2.95 2.22 -18.74
N VAL A 23 -2.73 1.07 -18.11
CA VAL A 23 -3.62 -0.09 -18.26
C VAL A 23 -4.92 0.22 -17.54
N THR A 24 -6.03 0.18 -18.28
CA THR A 24 -7.38 0.43 -17.73
C THR A 24 -8.18 -0.85 -17.51
N HIS A 25 -7.89 -1.89 -18.28
CA HIS A 25 -8.57 -3.18 -18.18
C HIS A 25 -7.58 -4.34 -18.29
N LEU A 26 -7.94 -5.44 -17.63
CA LEU A 26 -7.25 -6.72 -17.70
C LEU A 26 -8.25 -7.76 -18.23
N GLY A 27 -7.85 -8.57 -19.20
CA GLY A 27 -8.67 -9.61 -19.78
C GLY A 27 -9.07 -10.61 -18.69
N GLY A 28 -10.36 -10.89 -18.60
CA GLY A 28 -10.94 -11.66 -17.50
C GLY A 28 -11.57 -10.80 -16.40
N THR A 29 -11.39 -9.47 -16.40
CA THR A 29 -12.21 -8.57 -15.59
C THR A 29 -13.39 -8.08 -16.42
N THR A 30 -14.59 -8.07 -15.82
CA THR A 30 -15.80 -7.54 -16.46
C THR A 30 -15.95 -6.02 -16.28
N THR A 31 -15.19 -5.45 -15.35
CA THR A 31 -15.18 -4.03 -14.98
C THR A 31 -13.80 -3.42 -15.22
N ARG A 32 -13.72 -2.09 -15.16
CA ARG A 32 -12.45 -1.34 -15.21
C ARG A 32 -11.53 -1.78 -14.06
N TYR A 33 -10.33 -2.20 -14.45
CA TYR A 33 -9.28 -2.73 -13.60
C TYR A 33 -8.58 -1.66 -12.77
N ALA A 34 -8.32 -0.50 -13.39
CA ALA A 34 -7.62 0.60 -12.74
C ALA A 34 -8.09 1.97 -13.25
N SER A 35 -7.94 2.97 -12.40
CA SER A 35 -8.12 4.39 -12.75
C SER A 35 -7.00 5.24 -12.19
N TYR A 36 -6.81 6.40 -12.80
CA TYR A 36 -5.67 7.28 -12.61
C TYR A 36 -6.15 8.71 -12.36
N ASP A 37 -5.40 9.48 -11.56
CA ASP A 37 -5.61 10.92 -11.44
C ASP A 37 -5.02 11.68 -12.65
N ALA A 38 -5.19 13.00 -12.69
CA ALA A 38 -4.69 13.83 -13.79
C ALA A 38 -3.15 13.88 -13.90
N MET A 39 -2.43 13.46 -12.86
CA MET A 39 -0.97 13.36 -12.85
C MET A 39 -0.49 11.97 -13.30
N GLY A 40 -1.41 11.05 -13.58
CA GLY A 40 -1.12 9.68 -13.96
C GLY A 40 -0.84 8.73 -12.79
N ASN A 41 -1.10 9.14 -11.54
CA ASN A 41 -0.99 8.25 -10.40
C ASN A 41 -2.21 7.32 -10.35
N MET A 42 -1.99 6.03 -10.06
CA MET A 42 -3.07 5.06 -9.97
C MET A 42 -3.87 5.28 -8.68
N ILE A 43 -5.12 5.73 -8.78
CA ILE A 43 -5.98 6.03 -7.62
C ILE A 43 -6.93 4.89 -7.25
N CYS A 44 -7.07 3.91 -8.13
CA CYS A 44 -7.84 2.71 -7.86
C CYS A 44 -7.25 1.51 -8.58
N ARG A 45 -7.29 0.34 -7.91
CA ARG A 45 -6.99 -0.95 -8.53
C ARG A 45 -7.90 -2.04 -7.99
N THR A 46 -8.37 -2.93 -8.87
CA THR A 46 -8.97 -4.21 -8.50
C THR A 46 -8.26 -5.34 -9.24
N SER A 47 -8.22 -6.54 -8.67
CA SER A 47 -7.75 -7.76 -9.34
C SER A 47 -8.85 -8.82 -9.43
N GLU A 48 -10.08 -8.41 -9.13
CA GLU A 48 -11.28 -9.24 -9.09
C GLU A 48 -11.79 -9.48 -10.52
N THR A 49 -12.32 -10.68 -10.78
CA THR A 49 -12.70 -11.13 -12.15
C THR A 49 -14.19 -11.42 -12.30
N THR A 50 -14.95 -11.42 -11.20
CA THR A 50 -16.39 -11.70 -11.16
C THR A 50 -17.24 -10.44 -11.32
N GLY A 51 -16.65 -9.24 -11.31
CA GLY A 51 -17.32 -7.96 -11.48
C GLY A 51 -17.90 -7.36 -10.21
N LYS A 52 -17.52 -7.90 -9.03
CA LYS A 52 -17.96 -7.39 -7.73
C LYS A 52 -17.27 -6.08 -7.36
N GLU A 53 -16.08 -5.87 -7.91
CA GLU A 53 -15.30 -4.67 -7.69
C GLU A 53 -15.15 -3.87 -8.98
N THR A 54 -15.04 -2.56 -8.85
CA THR A 54 -14.84 -1.67 -9.99
C THR A 54 -13.97 -0.48 -9.65
N CYS A 55 -13.14 -0.08 -10.60
CA CYS A 55 -12.40 1.17 -10.58
C CYS A 55 -12.96 2.23 -11.53
N GLU A 56 -14.21 2.06 -11.97
CA GLU A 56 -14.95 3.12 -12.65
C GLU A 56 -15.00 4.41 -11.80
N ALA A 57 -15.05 5.55 -12.48
CA ALA A 57 -15.18 6.83 -11.83
C ALA A 57 -16.58 6.97 -11.21
N GLY A 58 -16.66 7.62 -10.04
CA GLY A 58 -17.92 7.88 -9.35
C GLY A 58 -18.05 7.16 -7.99
N PRO A 59 -19.25 7.24 -7.38
CA PRO A 59 -19.49 6.78 -6.01
C PRO A 59 -19.50 5.25 -5.86
N THR A 60 -19.63 4.52 -6.97
CA THR A 60 -19.66 3.04 -7.00
C THR A 60 -18.27 2.41 -6.99
N ARG A 61 -17.20 3.22 -6.96
CA ARG A 61 -15.82 2.74 -6.93
C ARG A 61 -15.58 1.88 -5.69
N SER A 62 -15.25 0.61 -5.92
CA SER A 62 -15.11 -0.41 -4.87
C SER A 62 -13.77 -1.14 -4.89
N GLY A 63 -12.89 -0.91 -5.86
CA GLY A 63 -11.51 -1.39 -5.81
C GLY A 63 -10.69 -0.76 -4.68
N ALA A 64 -9.47 -1.26 -4.47
CA ALA A 64 -8.54 -0.66 -3.53
C ALA A 64 -8.19 0.77 -3.97
N GLN A 65 -8.10 1.69 -3.02
CA GLN A 65 -7.96 3.13 -3.28
C GLN A 65 -6.61 3.65 -2.82
N MET A 66 -6.05 4.60 -3.57
CA MET A 66 -4.77 5.23 -3.27
C MET A 66 -4.90 6.75 -3.32
N VAL A 67 -4.25 7.42 -2.38
CA VAL A 67 -4.18 8.89 -2.29
C VAL A 67 -2.73 9.31 -2.25
N TYR A 68 -2.43 10.39 -2.96
CA TYR A 68 -1.09 10.92 -3.14
C TYR A 68 -0.99 12.35 -2.61
N ASP A 69 0.20 12.74 -2.19
CA ASP A 69 0.53 14.15 -1.96
C ASP A 69 0.85 14.86 -3.28
N PHE A 70 1.13 16.16 -3.20
CA PHE A 70 1.46 17.00 -4.36
C PHE A 70 2.78 16.60 -5.06
N GLN A 71 3.62 15.78 -4.42
CA GLN A 71 4.87 15.25 -4.99
C GLN A 71 4.67 13.87 -5.64
N GLY A 72 3.43 13.35 -5.68
CA GLY A 72 3.13 12.03 -6.23
C GLY A 72 3.52 10.87 -5.31
N ARG A 73 3.75 11.12 -4.01
CA ARG A 73 4.04 10.07 -3.03
C ARG A 73 2.73 9.58 -2.41
N MET A 74 2.54 8.27 -2.32
CA MET A 74 1.32 7.69 -1.74
C MET A 74 1.27 7.96 -0.23
N ILE A 75 0.28 8.70 0.23
CA ILE A 75 0.06 9.01 1.65
C ILE A 75 -1.00 8.12 2.30
N GLN A 76 -1.81 7.44 1.49
CA GLN A 76 -2.86 6.55 1.96
C GLN A 76 -3.15 5.45 0.96
N TRP A 77 -3.34 4.24 1.48
CA TRP A 77 -3.93 3.12 0.77
C TRP A 77 -5.12 2.61 1.57
N LYS A 78 -6.22 2.29 0.90
CA LYS A 78 -7.36 1.58 1.47
C LYS A 78 -7.64 0.33 0.67
N ALA A 79 -7.97 -0.75 1.35
CA ALA A 79 -8.47 -1.93 0.68
C ALA A 79 -9.78 -1.65 -0.06
N ARG A 80 -10.10 -2.59 -0.94
CA ARG A 80 -11.36 -2.64 -1.67
C ARG A 80 -12.56 -2.72 -0.71
N SER A 81 -13.74 -2.37 -1.20
CA SER A 81 -14.98 -2.48 -0.43
C SER A 81 -15.16 -3.89 0.13
N GLY A 82 -15.66 -3.97 1.37
CA GLY A 82 -15.82 -5.23 2.10
C GLY A 82 -14.57 -5.67 2.87
N LYS A 83 -13.43 -4.99 2.71
CA LYS A 83 -12.27 -5.10 3.60
C LYS A 83 -12.04 -3.79 4.33
N GLN A 84 -11.49 -3.86 5.53
CA GLN A 84 -11.20 -2.70 6.38
C GLN A 84 -9.69 -2.52 6.61
N GLU A 85 -8.86 -3.06 5.71
CA GLU A 85 -7.43 -2.85 5.75
C GLU A 85 -7.09 -1.45 5.22
N ARG A 86 -6.16 -0.76 5.90
CA ARG A 86 -5.72 0.59 5.56
C ARG A 86 -4.24 0.75 5.85
N ALA A 87 -3.57 1.57 5.05
CA ALA A 87 -2.23 2.06 5.35
C ALA A 87 -2.16 3.59 5.19
N ASP A 88 -1.50 4.27 6.12
CA ASP A 88 -1.16 5.69 6.05
C ASP A 88 0.36 5.85 6.09
N TYR A 89 0.89 6.82 5.34
CA TYR A 89 2.34 7.02 5.19
C TYR A 89 2.73 8.48 5.45
N LEU A 90 3.89 8.67 6.08
CA LEU A 90 4.54 9.97 6.24
C LEU A 90 5.95 9.94 5.68
N TYR A 91 6.36 11.09 5.13
CA TYR A 91 7.64 11.26 4.46
C TYR A 91 8.38 12.48 5.03
N ASP A 92 9.70 12.43 5.03
CA ASP A 92 10.54 13.60 5.29
C ASP A 92 10.61 14.52 4.05
N SER A 93 11.34 15.63 4.19
CA SER A 93 11.56 16.60 3.10
C SER A 93 12.44 16.06 1.97
N ALA A 94 13.23 15.02 2.22
CA ALA A 94 14.05 14.35 1.21
C ALA A 94 13.27 13.28 0.43
N GLY A 95 12.06 12.93 0.87
CA GLY A 95 11.21 11.92 0.24
C GLY A 95 11.34 10.52 0.82
N ASN A 96 12.09 10.34 1.92
CA ASN A 96 12.15 9.05 2.60
C ASN A 96 10.90 8.85 3.45
N ARG A 97 10.33 7.64 3.42
CA ARG A 97 9.23 7.29 4.31
C ARG A 97 9.75 7.17 5.74
N VAL A 98 9.16 7.96 6.64
CA VAL A 98 9.55 7.99 8.07
C VAL A 98 8.53 7.33 8.98
N ALA A 99 7.29 7.18 8.53
CA ALA A 99 6.29 6.42 9.25
C ALA A 99 5.33 5.69 8.32
N GLN A 100 4.86 4.54 8.79
CA GLN A 100 3.77 3.79 8.21
C GLN A 100 2.86 3.33 9.34
N ARG A 101 1.56 3.61 9.23
CA ARG A 101 0.54 2.99 10.08
C ARG A 101 -0.29 2.05 9.22
N THR A 102 -0.41 0.80 9.64
CA THR A 102 -1.36 -0.16 9.06
C THR A 102 -2.43 -0.49 10.07
N SER A 103 -3.67 -0.59 9.62
CA SER A 103 -4.78 -1.03 10.45
C SER A 103 -5.68 -1.98 9.69
N GLU A 104 -6.34 -2.86 10.43
CA GLU A 104 -7.34 -3.78 9.91
C GLU A 104 -8.43 -3.98 10.96
N THR A 105 -9.69 -3.79 10.55
CA THR A 105 -10.86 -4.24 11.29
C THR A 105 -11.20 -5.66 10.84
N ALA A 106 -11.11 -6.62 11.75
CA ALA A 106 -11.62 -7.96 11.50
C ALA A 106 -13.16 -7.96 11.43
N GLU A 107 -13.76 -9.02 10.88
CA GLU A 107 -15.22 -9.14 10.74
C GLU A 107 -15.97 -9.06 12.08
N ASN A 108 -15.32 -9.44 13.18
CA ASN A 108 -15.85 -9.34 14.54
C ASN A 108 -15.75 -7.92 15.13
N GLY A 109 -15.32 -6.92 14.35
CA GLY A 109 -15.14 -5.54 14.79
C GLY A 109 -13.83 -5.27 15.55
N LEU A 110 -12.97 -6.27 15.72
CA LEU A 110 -11.68 -6.07 16.37
C LEU A 110 -10.75 -5.28 15.45
N GLU A 111 -10.36 -4.09 15.91
CA GLU A 111 -9.35 -3.25 15.26
C GLU A 111 -7.96 -3.66 15.69
N THR A 112 -7.10 -3.98 14.72
CA THR A 112 -5.67 -4.12 14.94
C THR A 112 -4.94 -2.99 14.25
N SER A 113 -3.88 -2.47 14.87
CA SER A 113 -3.04 -1.48 14.24
C SER A 113 -1.57 -1.69 14.59
N GLN A 114 -0.73 -1.39 13.62
CA GLN A 114 0.72 -1.40 13.72
C GLN A 114 1.25 -0.06 13.23
N MET A 115 2.24 0.47 13.92
CA MET A 115 3.02 1.63 13.47
C MET A 115 4.47 1.22 13.30
N VAL A 116 5.07 1.60 12.17
CA VAL A 116 6.51 1.46 11.90
C VAL A 116 7.07 2.86 11.71
N PHE A 117 8.08 3.22 12.49
CA PHE A 117 8.86 4.44 12.34
C PHE A 117 10.24 4.08 11.80
N SER A 118 10.67 4.75 10.74
CA SER A 118 11.99 4.54 10.13
C SER A 118 12.87 5.76 10.42
N PHE A 119 14.04 5.52 10.99
CA PHE A 119 15.03 6.54 11.33
C PHE A 119 16.25 6.38 10.43
N GLY A 120 16.16 6.99 9.24
CA GLY A 120 17.12 6.77 8.16
C GLY A 120 17.15 5.31 7.70
N ALA A 121 18.29 4.85 7.19
CA ALA A 121 18.43 3.52 6.62
C ALA A 121 18.70 2.40 7.65
N TRP A 122 18.92 2.74 8.92
CA TRP A 122 19.58 1.84 9.87
C TRP A 122 18.76 1.45 11.09
N THR A 123 17.57 2.03 11.27
CA THR A 123 16.75 1.73 12.44
C THR A 123 15.27 1.84 12.11
N GLU A 124 14.52 0.82 12.52
CA GLU A 124 13.08 0.81 12.49
C GLU A 124 12.53 0.47 13.88
N VAL A 125 11.48 1.17 14.27
CA VAL A 125 10.73 0.90 15.50
C VAL A 125 9.32 0.52 15.11
N LYS A 126 8.93 -0.72 15.43
CA LYS A 126 7.59 -1.25 15.20
C LYS A 126 6.83 -1.30 16.51
N ILE A 127 5.61 -0.79 16.50
CA ILE A 127 4.70 -0.76 17.65
C ILE A 127 3.43 -1.51 17.26
N VAL A 128 3.04 -2.49 18.07
CA VAL A 128 1.79 -3.26 17.92
C VAL A 128 1.13 -3.33 19.29
N GLY A 129 0.01 -2.63 19.47
CA GLY A 129 -0.59 -2.45 20.80
C GLY A 129 0.41 -1.83 21.79
N ALA A 130 0.67 -2.52 22.90
CA ALA A 130 1.68 -2.10 23.89
C ALA A 130 3.10 -2.63 23.60
N SER A 131 3.26 -3.50 22.60
CA SER A 131 4.55 -4.10 22.25
C SER A 131 5.37 -3.17 21.36
N LYS A 132 6.67 -3.14 21.59
CA LYS A 132 7.65 -2.39 20.80
C LYS A 132 8.80 -3.30 20.40
N GLU A 133 9.04 -3.40 19.10
CA GLU A 133 10.18 -4.08 18.49
C GLU A 133 11.09 -3.02 17.86
N THR A 134 12.39 -3.15 18.03
CA THR A 134 13.37 -2.28 17.37
C THR A 134 14.31 -3.13 16.55
N THR A 135 14.30 -2.89 15.24
CA THR A 135 15.19 -3.52 14.28
C THR A 135 16.27 -2.53 13.92
N LYS A 136 17.52 -2.96 14.05
CA LYS A 136 18.66 -2.18 13.60
C LYS A 136 19.33 -2.91 12.45
N TYR A 137 19.61 -2.16 11.40
CA TYR A 137 20.31 -2.66 10.23
C TYR A 137 21.78 -2.27 10.34
N SER A 138 22.65 -3.12 9.81
CA SER A 138 24.06 -2.84 9.58
C SER A 138 24.46 -3.44 8.23
N GLU A 139 25.64 -3.07 7.74
CA GLU A 139 26.18 -3.64 6.52
C GLU A 139 27.34 -4.58 6.84
N VAL A 140 27.30 -5.78 6.28
CA VAL A 140 28.41 -6.73 6.33
C VAL A 140 28.71 -7.16 4.90
N ALA A 141 29.91 -6.83 4.42
CA ALA A 141 30.36 -7.13 3.06
C ALA A 141 29.39 -6.65 1.95
N GLY A 142 28.88 -5.41 2.04
CA GLY A 142 27.96 -4.86 1.03
C GLY A 142 26.52 -5.35 1.12
N LYS A 143 26.19 -6.17 2.13
CA LYS A 143 24.83 -6.68 2.34
C LYS A 143 24.25 -6.12 3.63
N ALA A 144 23.02 -5.63 3.54
CA ALA A 144 22.25 -5.26 4.72
C ALA A 144 21.95 -6.52 5.54
N VAL A 145 22.29 -6.48 6.82
CA VAL A 145 21.93 -7.47 7.84
C VAL A 145 21.14 -6.76 8.93
N ALA A 146 20.19 -7.47 9.54
CA ALA A 146 19.34 -6.93 10.59
C ALA A 146 19.56 -7.69 11.89
N TYR A 147 19.49 -6.98 13.02
CA TYR A 147 19.30 -7.60 14.32
C TYR A 147 18.08 -6.99 15.02
N GLU A 148 17.32 -7.85 15.68
CA GLU A 148 16.12 -7.47 16.41
C GLU A 148 16.42 -7.39 17.90
N GLN A 149 16.15 -6.24 18.52
CA GLN A 149 16.10 -6.11 19.97
C GLN A 149 14.64 -6.08 20.41
N GLY A 150 14.14 -7.21 20.90
CA GLY A 150 12.85 -7.30 21.59
C GLY A 150 13.01 -7.10 23.11
N GLN A 151 12.30 -6.14 23.71
CA GLN A 151 12.14 -6.09 25.16
C GLN A 151 11.03 -7.09 25.57
N LYS A 152 11.40 -8.22 26.21
CA LYS A 152 10.44 -8.94 27.08
C LYS A 152 10.06 -7.98 28.23
N PRO A 153 8.77 -7.84 28.59
CA PRO A 153 8.39 -7.02 29.73
C PRO A 153 9.05 -7.57 31.00
N LEU A 154 9.93 -6.79 31.61
CA LEU A 154 10.43 -7.04 32.95
C LEU A 154 9.27 -6.79 33.92
N LEU A 155 8.67 -7.86 34.41
CA LEU A 155 7.80 -7.84 35.58
C LEU A 155 8.66 -7.44 36.79
N PHE A 156 8.76 -6.14 37.08
CA PHE A 156 9.12 -5.69 38.41
C PHE A 156 7.86 -5.78 39.28
N ARG A 157 7.70 -6.90 40.00
CA ARG A 157 6.90 -6.89 41.21
C ARG A 157 7.77 -6.26 42.30
N ILE A 158 7.37 -5.07 42.76
CA ILE A 158 7.80 -4.51 44.04
C ILE A 158 6.96 -5.19 45.12
#